data_AF-A0A815UNW0-F1
#
_entry.id   AF-A0A815UNW0-F1
#
_cell.length_a   1.000
_cell.length_b   1.000
_cell.length_c   1.000
_cell.angle_alpha   90.00
_cell.angle_beta   90.00
_cell.angle_gamma   90.00
#
_symmetry.space_group_name_H-M   'P 1'
#
loop_
_entity.id
_entity.type
_entity.pdbx_description
1 polymer ?
#
loop_
_entity_poly.entity_id
_entity_poly.type
_entity_poly.pdbx_seq_one_letter_code
_entity_poly.pdbx_strand_id
1 'polypeptide(L)'
;MKKAEDILKGEQFEELNSDKFHREREEELNKYLLSLYNSKVIDSKLRYQLKSTCSSISVFYGLPKAHKTDYPLRPIISTIGSYQYNLSKYLARAIRNARPQAKSYVKDSFDFVNKLKEIILDKNKTYIKCSFDVESLYTNVPVKEAIEITLNYIYKPTKLIDVPFSRDQMEKLLYLSITDAPFRFQNKIYKQIDGVAMGNPLAPIIADLWMQKMEDKLNRFSTNKPLIWLRYVDDIFCIFTIPKIKIDDFHSRINKWHPNLRFTLEVESNISYSISFLDVLVTHNEDKLVTSLYRKPTHTGLYMLWDSNQNRRYKIGLIKTLVIQKH
;
A
#
# COMPACT_ATOMS: atom_id res chain seq x y z
N MET A 1 -17.03 -3.72 -17.19
CA MET A 1 -17.23 -2.28 -17.49
C MET A 1 -18.01 -1.63 -16.36
N LYS A 2 -19.28 -2.01 -16.12
CA LYS A 2 -20.10 -1.54 -14.98
C LYS A 2 -19.36 -1.41 -13.63
N LYS A 3 -18.62 -2.43 -13.19
CA LYS A 3 -17.84 -2.37 -11.93
C LYS A 3 -16.79 -1.25 -11.87
N ALA A 4 -16.17 -0.91 -13.00
CA ALA A 4 -15.21 0.20 -13.07
C ALA A 4 -15.94 1.53 -12.98
N GLU A 5 -17.07 1.68 -13.69
CA GLU A 5 -17.91 2.87 -13.62
C GLU A 5 -18.45 3.08 -12.19
N ASP A 6 -18.85 2.01 -11.50
CA ASP A 6 -19.33 2.10 -10.12
C ASP A 6 -18.23 2.51 -9.13
N ILE A 7 -16.97 2.11 -9.36
CA ILE A 7 -15.81 2.62 -8.60
C ILE A 7 -15.62 4.11 -8.85
N LEU A 8 -15.73 4.55 -10.10
CA LEU A 8 -15.51 5.96 -10.50
C LEU A 8 -16.64 6.90 -10.08
N LYS A 9 -17.78 6.38 -9.63
CA LYS A 9 -18.85 7.16 -8.96
C LYS A 9 -18.56 7.44 -7.49
N GLY A 10 -17.52 6.81 -6.92
CA GLY A 10 -17.13 7.04 -5.53
C GLY A 10 -16.68 8.48 -5.29
N GLU A 11 -16.79 8.94 -4.04
CA GLU A 11 -16.43 10.29 -3.61
C GLU A 11 -14.94 10.61 -3.83
N GLN A 12 -14.10 9.59 -4.08
CA GLN A 12 -12.66 9.76 -4.34
C GLN A 12 -12.34 10.25 -5.75
N PHE A 13 -13.33 10.29 -6.66
CA PHE A 13 -13.13 10.63 -8.06
C PHE A 13 -14.06 11.74 -8.53
N GLU A 14 -13.55 12.58 -9.43
CA GLU A 14 -14.31 13.66 -10.05
C GLU A 14 -14.13 13.58 -11.57
N GLU A 15 -15.22 13.62 -12.34
CA GLU A 15 -15.19 13.69 -13.80
C GLU A 15 -14.78 15.10 -14.26
N LEU A 16 -13.89 15.19 -15.24
CA LEU A 16 -13.38 16.43 -15.80
C LEU A 16 -13.94 16.66 -17.20
N ASN A 17 -14.26 17.92 -17.50
CA ASN A 17 -14.85 18.33 -18.77
C ASN A 17 -13.84 18.42 -19.93
N SER A 18 -12.53 18.41 -19.66
CA SER A 18 -11.50 18.63 -20.69
C SER A 18 -10.11 18.14 -20.29
N ASP A 19 -9.35 17.68 -21.29
CA ASP A 19 -7.90 17.40 -21.23
C ASP A 19 -7.05 18.65 -20.90
N LYS A 20 -7.63 19.86 -20.94
CA LYS A 20 -6.92 21.10 -20.57
C LYS A 20 -6.31 21.02 -19.18
N PHE A 21 -6.99 20.38 -18.23
CA PHE A 21 -6.52 20.23 -16.86
C PHE A 21 -5.17 19.50 -16.76
N HIS A 22 -4.96 18.47 -17.60
CA HIS A 22 -3.68 17.76 -17.66
C HIS A 22 -2.52 18.67 -18.08
N ARG A 23 -2.75 19.51 -19.09
CA ARG A 23 -1.75 20.48 -19.56
C ARG A 23 -1.45 21.54 -18.51
N GLU A 24 -2.48 22.04 -17.83
CA GLU A 24 -2.32 23.00 -16.73
C GLU A 24 -1.45 22.44 -15.59
N ARG A 25 -1.66 21.16 -15.23
CA ARG A 25 -0.85 20.49 -14.20
C ARG A 25 0.60 20.24 -14.63
N GLU A 26 0.81 19.82 -15.88
CA GLU A 26 2.16 19.68 -16.44
C GLU A 26 2.91 21.02 -16.46
N GLU A 27 2.23 22.10 -16.87
CA GLU A 27 2.79 23.45 -16.83
C GLU A 27 3.09 23.92 -15.41
N GLU A 28 2.20 23.69 -14.46
CA GLU A 28 2.39 24.06 -13.06
C GLU A 28 3.64 23.38 -12.47
N LEU A 29 3.80 22.08 -12.70
CA LEU A 29 4.99 21.34 -12.28
C LEU A 29 6.25 21.95 -12.92
N ASN A 30 6.24 22.15 -14.23
CA ASN A 30 7.40 22.65 -14.96
C ASN A 30 7.77 24.09 -14.56
N LYS A 31 6.78 24.98 -14.32
CA LYS A 31 6.99 26.34 -13.80
C LYS A 31 7.60 26.29 -12.40
N TYR A 32 7.11 25.39 -11.55
CA TYR A 32 7.64 25.26 -10.20
C TYR A 32 9.08 24.73 -10.21
N LEU A 33 9.39 23.70 -11.00
CA LEU A 33 10.76 23.21 -11.17
C LEU A 33 11.70 24.28 -11.74
N LEU A 34 11.21 25.14 -12.65
CA LEU A 34 11.98 26.29 -13.14
C LEU A 34 12.27 27.29 -12.02
N SER A 35 11.31 27.59 -11.15
CA SER A 35 11.56 28.47 -10.01
C SER A 35 12.61 27.91 -9.05
N LEU A 36 12.61 26.60 -8.79
CA LEU A 36 13.61 25.93 -7.93
C LEU A 36 15.01 25.97 -8.56
N TYR A 37 15.08 25.87 -9.89
CA TYR A 37 16.35 26.01 -10.61
C TYR A 37 16.87 27.45 -10.58
N ASN A 38 16.00 28.44 -10.82
CA ASN A 38 16.39 29.85 -10.78
C ASN A 38 16.86 30.29 -9.39
N SER A 39 16.28 29.73 -8.32
CA SER A 39 16.73 29.93 -6.94
C SER A 39 17.92 29.07 -6.53
N LYS A 40 18.52 28.31 -7.46
CA LYS A 40 19.68 27.42 -7.24
C LYS A 40 19.45 26.30 -6.22
N VAL A 41 18.19 25.95 -5.94
CA VAL A 41 17.83 24.81 -5.08
C VAL A 41 18.14 23.49 -5.77
N ILE A 42 17.92 23.42 -7.09
CA ILE A 42 18.25 22.24 -7.91
C ILE A 42 19.18 22.62 -9.06
N ASP A 43 20.02 21.69 -9.48
CA ASP A 43 20.87 21.85 -10.65
C ASP A 43 20.11 21.54 -11.96
N SER A 44 20.76 21.83 -13.09
CA SER A 44 20.19 21.58 -14.42
C SER A 44 19.90 20.08 -14.65
N LYS A 45 20.75 19.20 -14.12
CA LYS A 45 20.63 17.75 -14.25
C LYS A 45 19.37 17.23 -13.56
N LEU A 46 19.16 17.61 -12.30
CA LEU A 46 17.99 17.24 -11.52
C LEU A 46 16.73 17.86 -12.14
N ARG A 47 16.76 19.12 -12.56
CA ARG A 47 15.63 19.73 -13.29
C ARG A 47 15.27 18.94 -14.54
N TYR A 48 16.25 18.52 -15.34
CA TYR A 48 15.99 17.72 -16.54
C TYR A 48 15.41 16.34 -16.22
N GLN A 49 15.82 15.73 -15.11
CA GLN A 49 15.26 14.45 -14.64
C GLN A 49 13.81 14.58 -14.17
N LEU A 50 13.45 15.69 -13.53
CA LEU A 50 12.14 15.90 -12.94
C LEU A 50 11.10 16.50 -13.89
N LYS A 51 11.55 17.32 -14.85
CA LYS A 51 10.64 18.00 -15.77
C LYS A 51 9.85 16.99 -16.59
N SER A 52 8.63 17.40 -16.94
CA SER A 52 7.79 16.66 -17.86
C SER A 52 7.80 17.33 -19.24
N THR A 53 7.82 16.53 -20.30
CA THR A 53 7.71 17.01 -21.67
C THR A 53 6.82 16.07 -22.47
N CYS A 54 5.77 16.61 -23.09
CA CYS A 54 4.81 15.83 -23.91
C CYS A 54 4.20 14.66 -23.13
N SER A 55 3.79 14.89 -21.89
CA SER A 55 3.23 13.81 -21.07
C SER A 55 1.87 13.32 -21.58
N SER A 56 1.62 12.03 -21.40
CA SER A 56 0.32 11.42 -21.66
C SER A 56 -0.56 11.44 -20.42
N ILE A 57 -1.88 11.56 -20.61
CA ILE A 57 -2.85 11.36 -19.52
C ILE A 57 -2.76 9.90 -19.05
N SER A 58 -2.79 9.70 -17.73
CA SER A 58 -2.73 8.38 -17.11
C SER A 58 -3.93 7.52 -17.56
N VAL A 59 -3.81 6.20 -17.54
CA VAL A 59 -4.91 5.31 -17.97
C VAL A 59 -5.42 4.49 -16.79
N PHE A 60 -6.73 4.48 -16.59
CA PHE A 60 -7.39 3.60 -15.64
C PHE A 60 -7.70 2.25 -16.27
N TYR A 61 -7.36 1.18 -15.57
CA TYR A 61 -7.84 -0.17 -15.85
C TYR A 61 -8.04 -0.93 -14.54
N GLY A 62 -8.75 -2.04 -14.63
CA GLY A 62 -9.04 -2.85 -13.45
C GLY A 62 -8.57 -4.28 -13.61
N LEU A 63 -8.02 -4.85 -12.53
CA LEU A 63 -7.64 -6.25 -12.47
C LEU A 63 -8.68 -7.03 -11.65
N PRO A 64 -9.37 -8.03 -12.21
CA PRO A 64 -10.37 -8.79 -11.46
C PRO A 64 -9.71 -9.64 -10.37
N LYS A 65 -10.22 -9.56 -9.14
CA LYS A 65 -9.83 -10.43 -8.03
C LYS A 65 -10.60 -11.75 -8.14
N ALA A 66 -10.11 -12.68 -8.95
CA ALA A 66 -10.81 -13.93 -9.29
C ALA A 66 -11.07 -14.91 -8.12
N HIS A 67 -10.42 -14.67 -6.98
CA HIS A 67 -10.54 -15.51 -5.79
C HIS A 67 -11.53 -14.96 -4.76
N LYS A 68 -12.18 -13.82 -5.01
CA LYS A 68 -13.22 -13.25 -4.12
C LYS A 68 -14.59 -13.40 -4.81
N THR A 69 -15.65 -13.60 -4.01
CA THR A 69 -17.05 -13.60 -4.48
C THR A 69 -17.33 -12.33 -5.27
N ASP A 70 -18.15 -12.44 -6.30
CA ASP A 70 -18.50 -11.34 -7.21
C ASP A 70 -17.32 -10.73 -7.98
N TYR A 71 -16.12 -11.32 -7.97
CA TYR A 71 -14.97 -10.90 -8.79
C TYR A 71 -14.73 -9.37 -8.75
N PRO A 72 -14.50 -8.78 -7.56
CA PRO A 72 -14.33 -7.33 -7.43
C PRO A 72 -13.11 -6.86 -8.21
N LEU A 73 -13.15 -5.62 -8.68
CA LEU A 73 -12.11 -5.04 -9.51
C LEU A 73 -11.07 -4.35 -8.62
N ARG A 74 -9.77 -4.61 -8.85
CA ARG A 74 -8.68 -3.82 -8.29
C ARG A 74 -8.38 -2.66 -9.24
N PRO A 75 -8.70 -1.41 -8.88
CA PRO A 75 -8.48 -0.26 -9.76
C PRO A 75 -6.99 0.07 -9.83
N ILE A 76 -6.48 0.29 -11.04
CA ILE A 76 -5.10 0.73 -11.28
C ILE A 76 -5.14 1.94 -12.20
N ILE A 77 -4.49 3.01 -11.76
CA ILE A 77 -4.20 4.19 -12.59
C ILE A 77 -2.73 4.10 -12.99
N SER A 78 -2.44 3.75 -14.24
CA SER A 78 -1.08 3.71 -14.75
C SER A 78 -0.57 5.12 -15.01
N THR A 79 0.38 5.55 -14.19
CA THR A 79 1.04 6.86 -14.29
C THR A 79 2.24 6.86 -15.23
N ILE A 80 2.60 5.74 -15.85
CA ILE A 80 3.75 5.70 -16.76
C ILE A 80 3.51 6.68 -17.92
N GLY A 81 4.45 7.61 -18.12
CA GLY A 81 4.36 8.64 -19.15
C GLY A 81 3.56 9.88 -18.75
N SER A 82 2.94 9.91 -17.56
CA SER A 82 2.25 11.09 -17.05
C SER A 82 3.21 12.13 -16.46
N TYR A 83 2.74 13.39 -16.34
CA TYR A 83 3.58 14.51 -15.95
C TYR A 83 4.26 14.30 -14.58
N GLN A 84 3.57 13.66 -13.65
CA GLN A 84 4.02 13.44 -12.29
C GLN A 84 4.90 12.20 -12.11
N TYR A 85 5.07 11.36 -13.14
CA TYR A 85 5.73 10.06 -13.00
C TYR A 85 7.19 10.16 -12.55
N ASN A 86 7.97 11.01 -13.23
CA ASN A 86 9.40 11.15 -12.94
C ASN A 86 9.63 11.78 -11.57
N LEU A 87 8.84 12.80 -11.22
CA LEU A 87 8.86 13.40 -9.90
C LEU A 87 8.51 12.37 -8.82
N SER A 88 7.41 11.64 -8.97
CA SER A 88 6.98 10.60 -8.04
C SER A 88 8.05 9.53 -7.86
N LYS A 89 8.71 9.11 -8.94
CA LYS A 89 9.80 8.14 -8.91
C LYS A 89 11.03 8.68 -8.18
N TYR A 90 11.39 9.94 -8.38
CA TYR A 90 12.49 10.58 -7.67
C TYR A 90 12.20 10.67 -6.16
N LEU A 91 11.04 11.22 -5.79
CA LEU A 91 10.62 11.35 -4.39
C LEU A 91 10.52 9.97 -3.73
N ALA A 92 10.02 8.96 -4.43
CA ALA A 92 9.93 7.60 -3.91
C ALA A 92 11.31 7.04 -3.54
N ARG A 93 12.35 7.33 -4.35
CA ARG A 93 13.72 6.91 -4.04
C ARG A 93 14.27 7.66 -2.82
N ALA A 94 14.10 8.97 -2.78
CA ALA A 94 14.58 9.80 -1.69
C ALA A 94 13.94 9.39 -0.34
N ILE A 95 12.62 9.25 -0.30
CA ILE A 95 11.87 8.93 0.92
C ILE A 95 12.09 7.48 1.35
N ARG A 96 12.24 6.54 0.42
CA ARG A 96 12.50 5.13 0.76
C ARG A 96 13.80 4.96 1.53
N ASN A 97 14.86 5.66 1.12
CA ASN A 97 16.16 5.60 1.81
C ASN A 97 16.07 6.22 3.21
N ALA A 98 15.15 7.16 3.40
CA ALA A 98 14.97 7.87 4.64
C ALA A 98 14.02 7.19 5.64
N ARG A 99 13.09 6.33 5.19
CA ARG A 99 12.03 5.82 6.07
C ARG A 99 12.56 4.73 7.00
N PRO A 100 12.15 4.72 8.29
CA PRO A 100 12.38 3.56 9.13
C PRO A 100 11.45 2.43 8.68
N GLN A 101 11.91 1.20 8.84
CA GLN A 101 11.06 0.04 8.67
C GLN A 101 10.21 -0.13 9.92
N ALA A 102 8.89 -0.27 9.77
CA ALA A 102 8.00 -0.57 10.88
C ALA A 102 8.43 -1.87 11.55
N LYS A 103 8.33 -1.97 12.88
CA LYS A 103 8.59 -3.25 13.59
C LYS A 103 7.65 -4.36 13.12
N SER A 104 6.41 -3.99 12.78
CA SER A 104 5.39 -4.88 12.24
C SER A 104 5.63 -5.29 10.79
N TYR A 105 6.53 -4.63 10.05
CA TYR A 105 6.67 -4.83 8.61
C TYR A 105 7.04 -6.27 8.27
N VAL A 106 6.30 -6.88 7.35
CA VAL A 106 6.61 -8.18 6.75
C VAL A 106 6.96 -7.95 5.28
N LYS A 107 8.09 -8.51 4.84
CA LYS A 107 8.56 -8.36 3.46
C LYS A 107 7.87 -9.29 2.47
N ASP A 108 7.67 -10.54 2.86
CA ASP A 108 7.12 -11.62 2.06
C ASP A 108 6.77 -12.81 2.99
N SER A 109 6.20 -13.89 2.42
CA SER A 109 5.82 -15.09 3.16
C SER A 109 7.01 -15.76 3.88
N PHE A 110 8.24 -15.60 3.40
CA PHE A 110 9.42 -16.18 4.03
C PHE A 110 9.86 -15.40 5.26
N ASP A 111 9.93 -14.07 5.13
CA ASP A 111 10.16 -13.18 6.26
C ASP A 111 9.10 -13.40 7.36
N PHE A 112 7.84 -13.58 6.95
CA PHE A 112 6.76 -13.93 7.87
C PHE A 112 7.03 -15.24 8.64
N VAL A 113 7.31 -16.33 7.94
CA VAL A 113 7.60 -17.64 8.57
C VAL A 113 8.80 -17.56 9.51
N ASN A 114 9.85 -16.84 9.13
CA ASN A 114 11.03 -16.67 9.98
C ASN A 114 10.68 -15.92 11.27
N LYS A 115 9.90 -14.84 11.19
CA LYS A 115 9.40 -14.13 12.37
C LYS A 115 8.53 -15.00 13.27
N LEU A 116 7.70 -15.87 12.70
CA LEU A 116 6.87 -16.79 13.48
C LEU A 116 7.71 -17.84 14.24
N LYS A 117 8.84 -18.29 13.68
CA LYS A 117 9.74 -19.24 14.35
C LYS A 117 10.42 -18.68 15.59
N GLU A 118 10.64 -17.36 15.62
CA GLU A 118 11.24 -16.66 16.77
C GLU A 118 10.24 -16.47 17.93
N ILE A 119 8.95 -16.69 17.69
CA ILE A 119 7.89 -16.53 18.68
C ILE A 119 7.76 -17.81 19.52
N ILE A 120 7.92 -17.66 20.83
CA ILE A 120 7.63 -18.69 21.83
C ILE A 120 6.41 -18.26 22.62
N LEU A 121 5.40 -19.13 22.67
CA LEU A 121 4.14 -18.92 23.36
C LEU A 121 4.20 -19.55 24.77
N ASP A 122 3.54 -18.90 25.72
CA ASP A 122 3.39 -19.39 27.09
C ASP A 122 2.30 -20.45 27.13
N LYS A 123 2.65 -21.68 27.51
CA LYS A 123 1.73 -22.83 27.56
C LYS A 123 0.52 -22.62 28.48
N ASN A 124 0.60 -21.68 29.42
CA ASN A 124 -0.48 -21.40 30.37
C ASN A 124 -1.49 -20.36 29.85
N LYS A 125 -1.26 -19.80 28.66
CA LYS A 125 -2.13 -18.79 28.07
C LYS A 125 -2.85 -19.32 26.84
N THR A 126 -4.05 -18.81 26.62
CA THR A 126 -4.81 -19.06 25.40
C THR A 126 -4.49 -17.99 24.38
N TYR A 127 -4.32 -18.42 23.13
CA TYR A 127 -3.99 -17.56 22.00
C TYR A 127 -5.05 -17.68 20.92
N ILE A 128 -5.53 -16.55 20.42
CA ILE A 128 -6.43 -16.48 19.28
C ILE A 128 -5.69 -15.78 18.13
N LYS A 129 -5.54 -16.47 17.00
CA LYS A 129 -4.93 -15.93 15.80
C LYS A 129 -6.02 -15.27 14.95
N CYS A 130 -5.73 -14.07 14.47
CA CYS A 130 -6.63 -13.29 13.64
C CYS A 130 -5.89 -12.66 12.46
N SER A 131 -6.63 -12.39 11.40
CA SER A 131 -6.17 -11.65 10.23
C SER A 131 -7.07 -10.43 10.05
N PHE A 132 -6.46 -9.26 9.86
CA PHE A 132 -7.16 -8.05 9.43
C PHE A 132 -6.74 -7.71 8.00
N ASP A 133 -7.69 -7.31 7.14
CA ASP A 133 -7.42 -6.75 5.80
C ASP A 133 -7.94 -5.32 5.77
N VAL A 134 -7.12 -4.38 5.27
CA VAL A 134 -7.52 -2.98 5.11
C VAL A 134 -8.32 -2.82 3.83
N GLU A 135 -9.58 -2.40 3.97
CA GLU A 135 -10.45 -2.19 2.82
C GLU A 135 -9.93 -1.05 1.92
N SER A 136 -9.56 -1.40 0.69
CA SER A 136 -9.19 -0.46 -0.37
C SER A 136 -8.13 0.57 0.07
N LEU A 137 -7.09 0.11 0.79
CA LEU A 137 -6.06 0.94 1.42
C LEU A 137 -5.67 2.18 0.60
N TYR A 138 -5.21 2.00 -0.64
CA TYR A 138 -4.68 3.09 -1.46
C TYR A 138 -5.71 4.18 -1.78
N THR A 139 -6.95 3.83 -2.13
CA THR A 139 -7.98 4.82 -2.44
C THR A 139 -8.51 5.52 -1.21
N ASN A 140 -8.24 4.97 -0.03
CA ASN A 140 -8.74 5.47 1.25
C ASN A 140 -7.69 6.21 2.09
N VAL A 141 -6.44 6.29 1.63
CA VAL A 141 -5.40 7.06 2.32
C VAL A 141 -5.73 8.56 2.24
N PRO A 142 -5.96 9.26 3.37
CA PRO A 142 -6.22 10.69 3.40
C PRO A 142 -4.95 11.44 2.98
N VAL A 143 -4.95 12.02 1.78
CA VAL A 143 -3.70 12.48 1.15
C VAL A 143 -3.05 13.61 1.94
N LYS A 144 -3.83 14.57 2.43
CA LYS A 144 -3.31 15.72 3.20
C LYS A 144 -2.59 15.27 4.47
N GLU A 145 -3.22 14.38 5.24
CA GLU A 145 -2.62 13.82 6.45
C GLU A 145 -1.37 12.99 6.13
N ALA A 146 -1.41 12.20 5.05
CA ALA A 146 -0.29 11.37 4.66
C ALA A 146 0.93 12.20 4.17
N ILE A 147 0.70 13.33 3.50
CA ILE A 147 1.74 14.31 3.17
C ILE A 147 2.35 14.89 4.44
N GLU A 148 1.54 15.35 5.38
CA GLU A 148 2.02 15.95 6.63
C GLU A 148 2.81 14.93 7.48
N ILE A 149 2.33 13.69 7.55
CA ILE A 149 3.07 12.58 8.16
C ILE A 149 4.42 12.38 7.47
N THR A 150 4.45 12.39 6.15
CA THR A 150 5.68 12.22 5.35
C THR A 150 6.66 13.36 5.61
N LEU A 151 6.21 14.62 5.64
CA LEU A 151 7.05 15.78 5.95
C LEU A 151 7.62 15.72 7.36
N ASN A 152 6.81 15.36 8.35
CA ASN A 152 7.26 15.16 9.73
C ASN A 152 8.30 14.06 9.86
N TYR A 153 8.23 13.03 9.03
CA TYR A 153 9.26 12.01 8.97
C TYR A 153 10.54 12.47 8.29
N ILE A 154 10.42 13.27 7.21
CA ILE A 154 11.57 13.73 6.44
C ILE A 154 12.38 14.74 7.26
N TYR A 155 11.71 15.77 7.79
CA TYR A 155 12.35 16.89 8.47
C TYR A 155 12.44 16.72 9.99
N LYS A 156 12.46 15.47 10.46
CA LYS A 156 12.69 15.19 11.88
C LYS A 156 14.13 15.60 12.24
N PRO A 157 14.37 16.35 13.34
CA PRO A 157 15.69 16.89 13.67
C PRO A 157 16.83 15.86 13.74
N THR A 158 16.49 14.60 14.02
CA THR A 158 17.45 13.50 14.18
C THR A 158 17.85 12.83 12.87
N LYS A 159 17.34 13.28 11.71
CA LYS A 159 17.61 12.65 10.42
C LYS A 159 18.30 13.61 9.45
N LEU A 160 19.36 13.12 8.83
CA LEU A 160 19.99 13.73 7.66
C LEU A 160 19.44 13.00 6.44
N ILE A 161 18.42 13.58 5.81
CA ILE A 161 17.99 13.13 4.49
C ILE A 161 18.63 14.08 3.49
N ASP A 162 19.36 13.50 2.55
CA ASP A 162 19.96 14.25 1.44
C ASP A 162 18.88 14.55 0.39
N VAL A 163 18.01 15.51 0.71
CA VAL A 163 17.10 16.14 -0.24
C VAL A 163 17.40 17.64 -0.27
N PRO A 164 17.49 18.26 -1.46
CA PRO A 164 17.84 19.67 -1.57
C PRO A 164 16.68 20.62 -1.21
N PHE A 165 15.50 20.08 -0.91
CA PHE A 165 14.27 20.85 -0.75
C PHE A 165 14.09 21.30 0.69
N SER A 166 13.52 22.49 0.90
CA SER A 166 12.95 22.86 2.19
C SER A 166 11.64 22.10 2.45
N ARG A 167 11.12 22.20 3.68
CA ARG A 167 9.85 21.56 4.06
C ARG A 167 8.70 21.97 3.13
N ASP A 168 8.50 23.27 2.94
CA ASP A 168 7.41 23.80 2.10
C ASP A 168 7.59 23.42 0.62
N GLN A 169 8.84 23.34 0.15
CA GLN A 169 9.14 22.91 -1.21
C GLN A 169 8.81 21.44 -1.41
N MET A 170 9.20 20.59 -0.45
CA MET A 170 8.87 19.17 -0.47
C MET A 170 7.36 18.96 -0.39
N GLU A 171 6.65 19.72 0.44
CA GLU A 171 5.19 19.67 0.53
C GLU A 171 4.56 19.91 -0.84
N LYS A 172 4.94 21.00 -1.51
CA LYS A 172 4.42 21.32 -2.84
C LYS A 172 4.75 20.25 -3.89
N LEU A 173 5.96 19.70 -3.85
CA LEU A 173 6.35 18.59 -4.74
C LEU A 173 5.53 17.32 -4.45
N LEU A 174 5.23 17.01 -3.20
CA LEU A 174 4.37 15.89 -2.82
C LEU A 174 2.95 16.10 -3.36
N TYR A 175 2.34 17.26 -3.15
CA TYR A 175 1.02 17.59 -3.72
C TYR A 175 1.00 17.43 -5.25
N LEU A 176 1.96 18.02 -5.96
CA LEU A 176 2.09 17.87 -7.42
C LEU A 176 2.28 16.41 -7.87
N SER A 177 2.77 15.54 -6.99
CA SER A 177 3.04 14.14 -7.32
C SER A 177 1.83 13.23 -7.16
N ILE A 178 0.98 13.47 -6.17
CA ILE A 178 -0.06 12.50 -5.76
C ILE A 178 -1.49 13.05 -5.75
N THR A 179 -1.71 14.37 -5.82
CA THR A 179 -3.06 14.94 -5.89
C THR A 179 -3.43 15.35 -7.31
N ASP A 180 -4.74 15.31 -7.59
CA ASP A 180 -5.35 15.85 -8.79
C ASP A 180 -4.70 15.33 -10.09
N ALA A 181 -4.23 14.09 -10.07
CA ALA A 181 -3.67 13.44 -11.23
C ALA A 181 -4.81 13.06 -12.18
N PRO A 182 -4.87 13.61 -13.41
CA PRO A 182 -5.88 13.24 -14.37
C PRO A 182 -5.58 11.87 -14.96
N PHE A 183 -6.64 11.11 -15.21
CA PHE A 183 -6.60 9.83 -15.87
C PHE A 183 -7.81 9.64 -16.79
N ARG A 184 -7.65 8.78 -17.80
CA ARG A 184 -8.68 8.48 -18.79
C ARG A 184 -9.29 7.10 -18.54
N PHE A 185 -10.61 7.02 -18.66
CA PHE A 185 -11.37 5.77 -18.72
C PHE A 185 -12.51 5.91 -19.73
N GLN A 186 -12.61 4.99 -20.70
CA GLN A 186 -13.66 4.98 -21.73
C GLN A 186 -13.94 6.37 -22.35
N ASN A 187 -12.88 7.04 -22.84
CA ASN A 187 -12.93 8.38 -23.44
C ASN A 187 -13.33 9.53 -22.51
N LYS A 188 -13.64 9.27 -21.24
CA LYS A 188 -13.85 10.28 -20.21
C LYS A 188 -12.58 10.50 -19.41
N ILE A 189 -12.46 11.69 -18.84
CA ILE A 189 -11.33 12.05 -17.99
C ILE A 189 -11.85 12.26 -16.58
N TYR A 190 -11.06 11.79 -15.63
CA TYR A 190 -11.32 11.91 -14.23
C TYR A 190 -10.05 12.42 -13.54
N LYS A 191 -10.21 12.97 -12.35
CA LYS A 191 -9.11 13.13 -11.39
C LYS A 191 -9.46 12.40 -10.11
N GLN A 192 -8.43 11.94 -9.41
CA GLN A 192 -8.57 11.40 -8.07
C GLN A 192 -8.39 12.55 -7.07
N ILE A 193 -9.45 12.84 -6.29
CA ILE A 193 -9.48 13.96 -5.33
C ILE A 193 -8.95 13.57 -3.96
N ASP A 194 -9.08 12.28 -3.58
CA ASP A 194 -8.49 11.72 -2.37
C ASP A 194 -8.08 10.26 -2.57
N GLY A 195 -7.24 9.76 -1.68
CA GLY A 195 -6.52 8.52 -1.90
C GLY A 195 -5.31 8.71 -2.83
N VAL A 196 -4.43 7.72 -2.81
CA VAL A 196 -3.26 7.65 -3.69
C VAL A 196 -3.49 6.68 -4.83
N ALA A 197 -3.11 7.08 -6.04
CA ALA A 197 -3.20 6.23 -7.22
C ALA A 197 -2.27 5.01 -7.12
N MET A 198 -2.81 3.79 -7.16
CA MET A 198 -2.02 2.55 -6.98
C MET A 198 -0.86 2.39 -7.96
N GLY A 199 -0.97 2.94 -9.18
CA GLY A 199 0.11 2.88 -10.18
C GLY A 199 1.10 4.05 -10.10
N ASN A 200 1.00 4.91 -9.08
CA ASN A 200 1.99 5.95 -8.80
C ASN A 200 3.17 5.34 -8.00
N PRO A 201 4.44 5.55 -8.41
CA PRO A 201 5.61 5.05 -7.70
C PRO A 201 5.71 5.43 -6.22
N LEU A 202 5.10 6.55 -5.84
CA LEU A 202 5.12 7.09 -4.48
C LEU A 202 4.05 6.47 -3.58
N ALA A 203 2.95 5.98 -4.16
CA ALA A 203 1.77 5.53 -3.41
C ALA A 203 2.08 4.45 -2.34
N PRO A 204 2.90 3.40 -2.61
CA PRO A 204 3.22 2.40 -1.58
C PRO A 204 4.00 2.95 -0.39
N ILE A 205 4.76 4.03 -0.58
CA ILE A 205 5.54 4.64 0.50
C ILE A 205 4.62 5.50 1.37
N ILE A 206 3.75 6.30 0.75
CA ILE A 206 2.79 7.17 1.45
C ILE A 206 1.80 6.32 2.25
N ALA A 207 1.24 5.27 1.64
CA ALA A 207 0.33 4.35 2.32
C ALA A 207 1.01 3.66 3.51
N ASP A 208 2.26 3.21 3.35
CA ASP A 208 3.00 2.58 4.45
C ASP A 208 3.28 3.55 5.60
N LEU A 209 3.69 4.80 5.33
CA LEU A 209 3.92 5.81 6.37
C LEU A 209 2.63 6.17 7.13
N TRP A 210 1.50 6.25 6.42
CA TRP A 210 0.19 6.47 7.05
C TRP A 210 -0.20 5.29 7.95
N MET A 211 -0.06 4.05 7.46
CA MET A 211 -0.29 2.85 8.27
C MET A 211 0.61 2.78 9.49
N GLN A 212 1.91 3.10 9.36
CA GLN A 212 2.84 3.16 10.49
C GLN A 212 2.39 4.14 11.58
N LYS A 213 1.92 5.33 11.18
CA LYS A 213 1.40 6.32 12.13
C LYS A 213 0.18 5.79 12.88
N MET A 214 -0.67 5.02 12.20
CA MET A 214 -1.82 4.39 12.81
C MET A 214 -1.38 3.28 13.78
N GLU A 215 -0.46 2.41 13.38
CA GLU A 215 0.10 1.33 14.21
C GLU A 215 0.74 1.87 15.49
N ASP A 216 1.43 3.01 15.40
CA ASP A 216 1.98 3.71 16.56
C ASP A 216 0.89 4.20 17.52
N LYS A 217 -0.23 4.73 17.00
CA LYS A 217 -1.39 5.12 17.82
C LYS A 217 -2.01 3.88 18.49
N LEU A 218 -2.15 2.78 17.75
CA LEU A 218 -2.67 1.51 18.27
C LEU A 218 -1.88 1.00 19.46
N ASN A 219 -0.55 1.00 19.32
CA ASN A 219 0.33 0.47 20.33
C ASN A 219 0.34 1.34 21.61
N ARG A 220 0.11 2.65 21.48
CA ARG A 220 0.09 3.61 22.59
C ARG A 220 -1.24 3.66 23.34
N PHE A 221 -2.37 3.56 22.64
CA PHE A 221 -3.68 3.91 23.21
C PHE A 221 -4.66 2.74 23.33
N SER A 222 -4.37 1.56 22.77
CA SER A 222 -5.29 0.43 22.85
C SER A 222 -4.99 -0.47 24.06
N THR A 223 -5.99 -0.64 24.92
CA THR A 223 -5.96 -1.51 26.11
C THR A 223 -6.01 -3.00 25.75
N ASN A 224 -6.69 -3.34 24.66
CA ASN A 224 -6.86 -4.71 24.15
C ASN A 224 -5.95 -4.98 22.94
N LYS A 225 -4.74 -4.40 22.91
CA LYS A 225 -3.83 -4.58 21.79
C LYS A 225 -3.35 -6.04 21.67
N PRO A 226 -3.10 -6.52 20.44
CA PRO A 226 -2.59 -7.86 20.25
C PRO A 226 -1.16 -7.99 20.78
N LEU A 227 -0.79 -9.22 21.15
CA LEU A 227 0.58 -9.58 21.53
C LEU A 227 1.53 -9.46 20.34
N ILE A 228 1.06 -9.91 19.17
CA ILE A 228 1.81 -9.89 17.91
C ILE A 228 0.99 -9.15 16.88
N TRP A 229 1.65 -8.25 16.14
CA TRP A 229 1.07 -7.49 15.03
C TRP A 229 2.09 -7.42 13.90
N LEU A 230 1.82 -8.15 12.82
CA LEU A 230 2.68 -8.28 11.65
C LEU A 230 1.90 -7.87 10.41
N ARG A 231 2.42 -6.93 9.62
CA ARG A 231 1.71 -6.33 8.49
C ARG A 231 2.49 -6.50 7.20
N TYR A 232 1.83 -7.06 6.20
CA TYR A 232 2.23 -7.08 4.80
C TYR A 232 1.31 -6.17 3.99
N VAL A 233 1.75 -4.94 3.71
CA VAL A 233 0.96 -3.92 3.00
C VAL A 233 -0.40 -3.68 3.67
N ASP A 234 -1.49 -4.24 3.13
CA ASP A 234 -2.89 -4.17 3.57
C ASP A 234 -3.30 -5.36 4.47
N ASP A 235 -2.62 -6.50 4.36
CA ASP A 235 -2.88 -7.70 5.17
C ASP A 235 -2.12 -7.64 6.51
N ILE A 236 -2.80 -7.95 7.62
CA ILE A 236 -2.24 -7.93 8.97
C ILE A 236 -2.52 -9.26 9.67
N PHE A 237 -1.47 -9.95 10.09
CA PHE A 237 -1.55 -11.08 10.99
C PHE A 237 -1.36 -10.63 12.44
N CYS A 238 -2.19 -11.16 13.33
CA CYS A 238 -2.09 -10.83 14.75
C CYS A 238 -2.45 -12.00 15.66
N ILE A 239 -1.92 -11.95 16.88
CA ILE A 239 -2.20 -12.95 17.93
C ILE A 239 -2.64 -12.20 19.19
N PHE A 240 -3.80 -12.59 19.71
CA PHE A 240 -4.39 -12.05 20.93
C PHE A 240 -4.32 -13.06 22.08
N THR A 241 -4.15 -12.56 23.30
CA THR A 241 -4.26 -13.34 24.56
C THR A 241 -5.55 -13.04 25.30
N ILE A 242 -6.55 -12.51 24.59
CA ILE A 242 -7.84 -12.08 25.14
C ILE A 242 -8.97 -12.86 24.47
N PRO A 243 -10.14 -13.01 25.14
CA PRO A 243 -11.28 -13.71 24.56
C PRO A 243 -11.82 -13.02 23.30
N LYS A 244 -12.41 -13.81 22.40
CA LYS A 244 -12.98 -13.35 21.12
C LYS A 244 -13.86 -12.11 21.25
N ILE A 245 -14.73 -12.04 22.26
CA ILE A 245 -15.62 -10.89 22.45
C ILE A 245 -14.86 -9.55 22.63
N LYS A 246 -13.67 -9.58 23.25
CA LYS A 246 -12.82 -8.39 23.38
C LYS A 246 -12.06 -8.06 22.09
N ILE A 247 -11.84 -9.06 21.23
CA ILE A 247 -11.27 -8.89 19.88
C ILE A 247 -12.31 -8.20 18.97
N ASP A 248 -13.58 -8.61 19.02
CA ASP A 248 -14.66 -7.98 18.25
C ASP A 248 -14.87 -6.51 18.68
N ASP A 249 -14.78 -6.24 19.98
CA ASP A 249 -14.80 -4.90 20.55
C ASP A 249 -13.56 -4.08 20.14
N PHE A 250 -12.36 -4.68 20.12
CA PHE A 250 -11.16 -4.05 19.57
C PHE A 250 -11.34 -3.71 18.08
N HIS A 251 -11.84 -4.64 17.28
CA HIS A 251 -12.13 -4.45 15.85
C HIS A 251 -13.11 -3.29 15.62
N SER A 252 -14.17 -3.23 16.43
CA SER A 252 -15.15 -2.15 16.40
C SER A 252 -14.54 -0.79 16.76
N ARG A 253 -13.53 -0.74 17.66
CA ARG A 253 -12.83 0.49 18.01
C ARG A 253 -11.85 0.96 16.94
N ILE A 254 -11.04 0.06 16.36
CA ILE A 254 -10.08 0.45 15.33
C ILE A 254 -10.77 1.00 14.08
N ASN A 255 -11.96 0.47 13.75
CA ASN A 255 -12.80 0.98 12.66
C ASN A 255 -13.42 2.36 12.94
N LYS A 256 -13.34 2.86 14.17
CA LYS A 256 -13.79 4.21 14.55
C LYS A 256 -12.64 5.23 14.61
N TRP A 257 -11.40 4.81 14.42
CA TRP A 257 -10.26 5.71 14.57
C TRP A 257 -10.10 6.71 13.45
N HIS A 258 -10.52 6.37 12.23
CA HIS A 258 -10.46 7.26 11.10
C HIS A 258 -11.59 6.95 10.12
N PRO A 259 -12.33 7.96 9.62
CA PRO A 259 -13.50 7.75 8.75
C PRO A 259 -13.17 6.97 7.47
N ASN A 260 -11.98 7.20 6.90
CA ASN A 260 -11.56 6.54 5.67
C ASN A 260 -10.97 5.13 5.90
N LEU A 261 -10.70 4.72 7.15
CA LEU A 261 -10.01 3.46 7.43
C LEU A 261 -11.01 2.41 7.93
N ARG A 262 -11.10 1.30 7.20
CA ARG A 262 -11.91 0.14 7.57
C ARG A 262 -11.07 -1.12 7.48
N PHE A 263 -11.24 -1.97 8.48
CA PHE A 263 -10.62 -3.28 8.59
C PHE A 263 -11.71 -4.33 8.54
N THR A 264 -11.45 -5.42 7.83
CA THR A 264 -12.16 -6.69 8.02
C THR A 264 -11.47 -7.51 9.10
N LEU A 265 -12.16 -8.46 9.71
CA LEU A 265 -11.62 -9.37 10.71
C LEU A 265 -11.95 -10.82 10.33
N GLU A 266 -10.91 -11.62 10.19
CA GLU A 266 -10.99 -13.08 10.12
C GLU A 266 -10.37 -13.66 11.40
N VAL A 267 -11.08 -14.61 12.02
CA VAL A 267 -10.61 -15.32 13.21
C VAL A 267 -10.28 -16.76 12.79
N GLU A 268 -9.31 -17.37 13.44
CA GLU A 268 -8.94 -18.76 13.23
C GLU A 268 -10.14 -19.73 13.24
N SER A 269 -9.98 -20.84 12.52
CA SER A 269 -10.99 -21.91 12.46
C SER A 269 -11.21 -22.53 13.85
N ASN A 270 -12.47 -22.66 14.26
CA ASN A 270 -12.85 -23.32 15.51
C ASN A 270 -12.46 -24.82 15.56
N ILE A 271 -12.24 -25.46 14.40
CA ILE A 271 -11.97 -26.91 14.30
C ILE A 271 -10.46 -27.17 14.33
N SER A 272 -9.71 -26.49 13.47
CA SER A 272 -8.28 -26.73 13.26
C SER A 272 -7.37 -25.73 13.97
N TYR A 273 -7.95 -24.72 14.65
CA TYR A 273 -7.24 -23.61 15.29
C TYR A 273 -6.19 -22.98 14.37
N SER A 274 -6.54 -22.90 13.08
CA SER A 274 -5.67 -22.51 11.97
C SER A 274 -6.19 -21.26 11.28
N ILE A 275 -5.29 -20.42 10.79
CA ILE A 275 -5.63 -19.27 9.95
C ILE A 275 -4.64 -19.16 8.78
N SER A 276 -5.13 -18.76 7.61
CA SER A 276 -4.27 -18.47 6.46
C SER A 276 -3.83 -17.01 6.47
N PHE A 277 -2.55 -16.77 6.24
CA PHE A 277 -1.98 -15.44 6.02
C PHE A 277 -0.98 -15.51 4.85
N LEU A 278 -1.15 -14.65 3.84
CA LEU A 278 -0.45 -14.76 2.56
C LEU A 278 -0.65 -16.16 1.94
N ASP A 279 0.44 -16.92 1.77
CA ASP A 279 0.45 -18.29 1.25
C ASP A 279 0.76 -19.32 2.38
N VAL A 280 0.60 -18.93 3.64
CA VAL A 280 0.97 -19.74 4.81
C VAL A 280 -0.25 -20.06 5.66
N LEU A 281 -0.43 -21.33 6.01
CA LEU A 281 -1.39 -21.77 7.02
C LEU A 281 -0.66 -21.81 8.35
N VAL A 282 -1.15 -21.04 9.31
CA VAL A 282 -0.57 -20.94 10.65
C VAL A 282 -1.45 -21.72 11.62
N THR A 283 -0.86 -22.71 12.28
CA THR A 283 -1.40 -23.43 13.43
C THR A 283 -0.50 -23.17 14.64
N HIS A 284 -0.83 -23.77 15.78
CA HIS A 284 0.05 -23.81 16.93
C HIS A 284 0.10 -25.24 17.47
N ASN A 285 1.25 -25.63 18.00
CA ASN A 285 1.46 -26.87 18.71
C ASN A 285 2.18 -26.54 20.02
N GLU A 286 1.53 -26.79 21.15
CA GLU A 286 1.99 -26.42 22.49
C GLU A 286 2.45 -24.94 22.59
N ASP A 287 3.76 -24.71 22.61
CA ASP A 287 4.42 -23.41 22.79
C ASP A 287 4.89 -22.77 21.48
N LYS A 288 4.72 -23.43 20.33
CA LYS A 288 5.26 -22.96 19.05
C LYS A 288 4.19 -22.80 17.99
N LEU A 289 4.39 -21.79 17.13
CA LEU A 289 3.62 -21.65 15.90
C LEU A 289 4.16 -22.62 14.86
N VAL A 290 3.26 -23.35 14.22
CA VAL A 290 3.58 -24.28 13.14
C VAL A 290 3.02 -23.71 11.84
N THR A 291 3.80 -23.77 10.78
CA THR A 291 3.44 -23.19 9.48
C THR A 291 3.46 -24.26 8.41
N SER A 292 2.44 -24.28 7.55
CA SER A 292 2.39 -25.11 6.35
C SER A 292 1.95 -24.28 5.14
N LEU A 293 2.04 -24.85 3.94
CA LEU A 293 1.63 -24.17 2.71
C LEU A 293 0.10 -24.05 2.65
N TYR A 294 -0.41 -22.83 2.49
CA TYR A 294 -1.82 -22.61 2.21
C TYR A 294 -2.05 -22.46 0.71
N ARG A 295 -3.07 -23.17 0.18
CA ARG A 295 -3.56 -22.99 -1.19
C ARG A 295 -5.01 -22.58 -1.15
N LYS A 296 -5.34 -21.51 -1.87
CA LYS A 296 -6.73 -21.04 -1.98
C LYS A 296 -7.61 -22.13 -2.61
N PRO A 297 -8.89 -22.26 -2.22
CA PRO A 297 -9.79 -23.27 -2.79
C PRO A 297 -9.93 -23.18 -4.33
N THR A 298 -9.74 -22.00 -4.90
CA THR A 298 -9.77 -21.76 -6.35
C THR A 298 -8.48 -22.16 -7.09
N HIS A 299 -7.49 -22.72 -6.39
CA HIS A 299 -6.24 -23.15 -7.00
C HIS A 299 -6.45 -24.39 -7.88
N THR A 300 -6.45 -24.19 -9.19
CA THR A 300 -6.64 -25.24 -10.19
C THR A 300 -5.39 -26.11 -10.45
N GLY A 301 -4.23 -25.73 -9.90
CA GLY A 301 -2.94 -26.35 -10.23
C GLY A 301 -2.38 -25.92 -11.59
N LEU A 302 -3.08 -25.05 -12.31
CA LEU A 302 -2.62 -24.52 -13.58
C LEU A 302 -1.66 -23.36 -13.37
N TYR A 303 -0.50 -23.46 -14.01
CA TYR A 303 0.56 -22.46 -13.96
C TYR A 303 0.66 -21.70 -15.27
N MET A 304 1.27 -20.52 -15.21
CA MET A 304 1.56 -19.72 -16.40
C MET A 304 2.48 -20.52 -17.32
N LEU A 305 2.02 -20.75 -18.56
CA LEU A 305 2.85 -21.38 -19.58
C LEU A 305 4.11 -20.55 -19.81
N TRP A 306 5.26 -21.24 -19.90
CA TRP A 306 6.54 -20.57 -20.14
C TRP A 306 6.53 -19.76 -21.44
N ASP A 307 5.74 -20.17 -22.43
CA ASP A 307 5.66 -19.52 -23.74
C ASP A 307 4.61 -18.40 -23.81
N SER A 308 3.89 -18.11 -22.72
CA SER A 308 2.93 -17.00 -22.67
C SER A 308 3.60 -15.64 -22.94
N ASN A 309 2.88 -14.64 -23.45
CA ASN A 309 3.42 -13.29 -23.69
C ASN A 309 3.67 -12.46 -22.40
N GLN A 310 3.88 -13.13 -21.27
CA GLN A 310 4.12 -12.50 -19.98
C GLN A 310 5.60 -12.20 -19.78
N ASN A 311 5.90 -11.12 -19.04
CA ASN A 311 7.28 -10.72 -18.78
C ASN A 311 8.05 -11.85 -18.07
N ARG A 312 9.27 -12.12 -18.55
CA ARG A 312 10.14 -13.19 -18.03
C ARG A 312 10.34 -13.15 -16.51
N ARG A 313 10.32 -11.96 -15.88
CA ARG A 313 10.39 -11.83 -14.42
C ARG A 313 9.27 -12.58 -13.70
N TYR A 314 8.04 -12.51 -14.19
CA TYR A 314 6.90 -13.18 -13.56
C TYR A 314 6.98 -14.69 -13.71
N LYS A 315 7.44 -15.17 -14.87
CA LYS A 315 7.67 -16.61 -15.13
C LYS A 315 8.75 -17.18 -14.22
N ILE A 316 9.90 -16.50 -14.12
CA ILE A 316 10.97 -16.90 -13.20
C ILE A 316 10.50 -16.82 -11.74
N GLY A 317 9.75 -15.78 -11.39
CA GLY A 317 9.15 -15.63 -10.07
C GLY A 317 8.29 -16.84 -9.71
N LEU A 318 7.43 -17.28 -10.62
CA LEU A 318 6.58 -18.46 -10.44
C LEU A 318 7.42 -19.72 -10.17
N ILE A 319 8.44 -19.98 -10.98
CA ILE A 319 9.32 -21.14 -10.80
C ILE A 319 10.01 -21.10 -9.44
N LYS A 320 10.53 -19.94 -9.04
CA LYS A 320 11.16 -19.76 -7.72
C LYS A 320 10.18 -20.08 -6.59
N THR A 321 8.96 -19.56 -6.66
CA THR A 321 7.93 -19.85 -5.67
C THR A 321 7.65 -21.35 -5.58
N LEU A 322 7.55 -22.06 -6.71
CA LEU A 322 7.24 -23.50 -6.73
C LEU A 322 8.38 -24.39 -6.23
N VAL A 323 9.63 -24.10 -6.61
CA VAL A 323 10.80 -24.86 -6.15
C VAL A 323 10.98 -24.72 -4.65
N ILE A 324 10.74 -23.52 -4.13
CA ILE A 324 10.95 -23.24 -2.71
C ILE A 324 9.77 -23.75 -1.86
N GLN A 325 8.56 -23.89 -2.41
CA GLN A 325 7.42 -24.53 -1.72
C GLN A 325 7.61 -26.03 -1.42
N LYS A 326 8.64 -26.67 -1.96
CA LYS A 326 8.91 -28.11 -1.81
C LYS A 326 9.85 -28.43 -0.63
N HIS A 327 10.44 -27.41 0.00
CA HIS A 327 11.34 -27.51 1.16
C HIS A 327 10.76 -26.70 2.32
#